data_AF-A0A935V5H9-F1
#
_entry.id   AF-A0A935V5H9-F1
#
_cell.length_a   1.000
_cell.length_b   1.000
_cell.length_c   1.000
_cell.angle_alpha   90.00
_cell.angle_beta   90.00
_cell.angle_gamma   90.00
#
_symmetry.space_group_name_H-M   'P 1'
#
loop_
_entity.id
_entity.type
_entity.pdbx_description
1 polymer ?
#
loop_
_entity_poly.entity_id
_entity_poly.type
_entity_poly.pdbx_seq_one_letter_code
_entity_poly.pdbx_strand_id
1 'polypeptide(L)' 'MNATEKFIHRPLTLLGNALTIIGCLGLLLAVSGAINAETFAVGISSGIRVIGTVAVSGCLLSAIGYGLADYFEK' A
#
# COMPACT_ATOMS: atom_id res chain seq x y z
N MET A 1 5.18 -25.83 -10.64
CA MET A 1 4.42 -24.80 -9.89
C MET A 1 3.76 -25.46 -8.69
N ASN A 2 4.39 -25.33 -7.53
CA ASN A 2 3.87 -25.86 -6.28
C ASN A 2 2.64 -25.04 -5.84
N ALA A 3 1.64 -25.72 -5.26
CA ALA A 3 0.39 -25.09 -4.81
C ALA A 3 0.62 -23.91 -3.84
N THR A 4 1.75 -23.91 -3.14
CA THR A 4 2.20 -22.85 -2.21
C THR A 4 2.55 -21.53 -2.92
N GLU A 5 3.11 -21.56 -4.13
CA GLU A 5 3.56 -20.36 -4.86
C GLU A 5 2.38 -19.53 -5.38
N LYS A 6 1.34 -20.20 -5.89
CA LYS A 6 0.07 -19.54 -6.27
C LYS A 6 -0.66 -18.92 -5.08
N PHE A 7 -0.47 -19.50 -3.89
CA PHE A 7 -1.15 -19.08 -2.68
C PHE A 7 -0.55 -17.81 -2.05
N ILE A 8 0.73 -17.51 -2.30
CA ILE A 8 1.40 -16.32 -1.76
C ILE A 8 1.36 -15.14 -2.74
N HIS A 9 1.52 -15.40 -4.04
CA HIS A 9 1.54 -14.35 -5.07
C HIS A 9 0.23 -13.55 -5.15
N ARG A 10 -0.92 -14.24 -5.22
CA ARG A 10 -2.23 -13.60 -5.33
C ARG A 10 -2.55 -12.66 -4.15
N PRO A 11 -2.46 -13.10 -2.89
CA PRO A 11 -2.81 -12.23 -1.77
C PRO A 11 -1.82 -11.09 -1.60
N LEU A 12 -0.52 -11.27 -1.87
CA LEU A 12 0.48 -10.22 -1.69
C LEU A 12 0.28 -9.06 -2.67
N THR A 13 0.01 -9.37 -3.93
CA THR A 13 -0.26 -8.38 -4.97
C THR A 13 -1.59 -7.66 -4.72
N LEU A 14 -2.61 -8.40 -4.26
CA LEU A 14 -3.94 -7.87 -3.97
C LEU A 14 -3.93 -7.00 -2.72
N LEU A 15 -3.17 -7.37 -1.68
CA LEU A 15 -2.91 -6.54 -0.50
C LEU A 15 -2.17 -5.26 -0.86
N GLY A 16 -1.08 -5.35 -1.64
CA GLY A 16 -0.33 -4.17 -2.08
C GLY A 16 -1.22 -3.19 -2.85
N ASN A 17 -2.05 -3.70 -3.75
CA ASN A 17 -2.97 -2.87 -4.53
C ASN A 17 -4.07 -2.26 -3.66
N ALA A 18 -4.64 -3.03 -2.72
CA ALA A 18 -5.62 -2.52 -1.77
C ALA A 18 -5.03 -1.43 -0.85
N LEU A 19 -3.83 -1.63 -0.30
CA LEU A 19 -3.14 -0.61 0.50
C LEU A 19 -2.84 0.65 -0.31
N THR A 20 -2.44 0.49 -1.58
CA THR A 20 -2.19 1.61 -2.49
C THR A 20 -3.46 2.43 -2.72
N ILE A 21 -4.58 1.77 -3.02
CA ILE A 21 -5.87 2.42 -3.24
C ILE A 21 -6.33 3.14 -1.96
N ILE A 22 -6.26 2.48 -0.81
CA ILE A 22 -6.64 3.07 0.48
C ILE A 22 -5.74 4.26 0.82
N GLY A 23 -4.43 4.16 0.60
CA GLY A 23 -3.49 5.24 0.82
C GLY A 23 -3.73 6.44 -0.11
N CYS A 24 -3.96 6.20 -1.40
CA CYS A 24 -4.30 7.26 -2.37
C CYS A 24 -5.64 7.93 -2.04
N LEU A 25 -6.68 7.15 -1.71
CA LEU A 25 -7.96 7.71 -1.27
C LEU A 25 -7.77 8.54 0.01
N GLY A 26 -7.08 7.99 1.02
CA GLY A 26 -6.80 8.70 2.27
C GLY A 26 -6.07 10.01 2.03
N LEU A 27 -5.11 10.03 1.09
CA LEU A 27 -4.39 11.24 0.72
C LEU A 27 -5.29 12.26 0.00
N LEU A 28 -6.13 11.81 -0.94
CA LEU A 28 -7.12 12.65 -1.62
C LEU A 28 -8.14 13.25 -0.65
N LEU A 29 -8.64 12.45 0.31
CA LEU A 29 -9.57 12.91 1.34
C LEU A 29 -8.89 13.88 2.33
N ALA A 30 -7.62 13.67 2.66
CA ALA A 30 -6.85 14.59 3.50
C ALA A 30 -6.57 15.93 2.78
N VAL A 31 -6.21 15.90 1.50
CA VAL A 31 -5.95 17.10 0.69
C VAL A 31 -7.22 17.88 0.39
N SER A 32 -8.35 17.20 0.18
CA SER A 32 -9.66 17.85 -0.01
C SER A 32 -10.24 18.43 1.29
N GLY A 33 -9.59 18.22 2.44
CA GLY A 33 -10.07 18.68 3.74
C GLY A 33 -11.28 17.90 4.27
N ALA A 34 -11.66 16.80 3.61
CA ALA A 34 -12.77 15.93 4.03
C ALA A 34 -12.42 15.11 5.29
N ILE A 35 -11.13 14.83 5.51
CA ILE A 35 -10.62 14.17 6.72
C ILE A 35 -9.55 15.05 7.35
N ASN A 36 -9.65 15.27 8.66
CA ASN A 36 -8.63 15.96 9.42
C ASN A 36 -7.36 15.10 9.52
N ALA A 37 -6.34 15.48 8.76
CA ALA A 37 -5.04 14.82 8.82
C ALA A 37 -4.40 14.90 10.22
N GLU A 38 -4.82 15.83 11.06
CA GLU A 38 -4.32 15.98 12.43
C GLU A 38 -4.66 14.79 13.33
N THR A 39 -5.74 14.04 13.05
CA THR A 39 -6.07 12.82 13.82
C THR A 39 -5.04 11.70 13.60
N PHE A 40 -4.31 11.76 12.48
CA PHE A 40 -3.21 10.85 12.14
C PHE A 40 -1.83 11.48 12.37
N ALA A 41 -1.76 12.69 12.91
CA ALA A 41 -0.49 13.31 13.27
C ALA A 41 0.10 12.59 14.50
N VAL A 42 1.29 12.03 14.33
CA VAL A 42 2.05 11.40 15.41
C VAL A 42 3.32 12.21 15.62
N GLY A 43 3.41 12.92 16.75
CA GLY A 43 4.55 13.77 17.10
C GLY A 43 4.69 15.00 16.20
N ILE A 44 5.90 15.24 15.66
CA ILE A 44 6.21 16.36 14.75
C ILE A 44 5.79 16.06 13.30
N SER A 45 5.36 14.82 13.02
CA SER A 45 4.98 14.41 11.68
C SER A 45 3.54 14.83 11.37
N SER A 46 3.37 15.68 10.34
CA SER A 46 2.04 15.96 9.77
C SER A 46 1.36 14.65 9.34
N GLY A 47 0.10 14.44 9.70
CA GLY A 47 -0.59 13.19 9.39
C GLY A 47 -0.74 12.91 7.90
N ILE A 48 -0.67 13.93 7.03
CA ILE A 48 -0.55 13.75 5.57
C ILE A 48 0.69 12.92 5.21
N ARG A 49 1.80 13.12 5.91
CA ARG A 49 3.04 12.35 5.69
C ARG A 49 2.86 10.88 6.07
N VAL A 50 2.17 10.62 7.18
CA VAL A 50 1.86 9.26 7.64
C VAL A 50 0.98 8.55 6.59
N ILE A 51 -0.08 9.20 6.13
CA ILE A 51 -0.95 8.67 5.07
C ILE A 51 -0.15 8.43 3.78
N GLY A 52 0.73 9.36 3.42
CA GLY A 52 1.64 9.22 2.27
C GLY A 52 2.57 8.01 2.40
N THR A 53 3.13 7.74 3.58
CA THR A 53 3.98 6.55 3.79
C THR A 53 3.21 5.24 3.64
N VAL A 54 1.93 5.21 4.00
CA VAL A 54 1.06 4.04 3.78
C VAL A 54 0.81 3.81 2.29
N ALA A 55 0.56 4.86 1.52
CA ALA A 55 0.40 4.76 0.07
C ALA A 55 1.69 4.24 -0.61
N VAL A 56 2.85 4.79 -0.24
CA VAL A 56 4.15 4.36 -0.80
C VAL A 56 4.48 2.91 -0.45
N SER A 57 4.23 2.49 0.80
CA SER A 57 4.46 1.10 1.21
C SER A 57 3.50 0.13 0.51
N GLY A 58 2.27 0.53 0.20
CA GLY A 58 1.36 -0.21 -0.67
C GLY A 58 1.94 -0.43 -2.08
N CYS A 59 2.45 0.62 -2.72
CA CYS A 59 3.08 0.52 -4.04
C CYS A 59 4.30 -0.42 -4.04
N LEU A 60 5.16 -0.29 -3.02
CA LEU A 60 6.33 -1.16 -2.86
C LEU A 60 5.94 -2.63 -2.63
N LEU A 61 4.92 -2.88 -1.81
CA LEU A 61 4.43 -4.24 -1.57
C LEU A 61 3.83 -4.86 -2.83
N SER A 62 3.11 -4.07 -3.63
CA SER A 62 2.58 -4.51 -4.92
C SER A 62 3.71 -4.84 -5.91
N ALA A 63 4.74 -3.98 -5.99
CA ALA A 63 5.91 -4.22 -6.84
C ALA A 63 6.69 -5.49 -6.45
N ILE A 64 6.86 -5.74 -5.14
CA ILE A 64 7.46 -6.99 -4.64
C ILE A 64 6.59 -8.18 -5.03
N GLY A 65 5.25 -8.07 -4.94
CA GLY A 65 4.32 -9.12 -5.38
C GLY A 65 4.53 -9.51 -6.85
N TYR A 66 4.60 -8.54 -7.75
CA TYR A 66 4.87 -8.79 -9.17
C TYR A 66 6.29 -9.32 -9.42
N GLY A 67 7.30 -8.78 -8.76
CA GLY A 67 8.69 -9.23 -8.91
C GLY A 67 8.92 -10.66 -8.41
N LEU A 68 8.24 -11.06 -7.33
CA LEU A 68 8.27 -12.45 -6.85
C LEU A 68 7.61 -13.39 -7.86
N ALA A 69 6.50 -12.96 -8.47
CA ALA A 69 5.79 -13.74 -9.48
C ALA A 69 6.68 -14.06 -10.68
N ASP A 70 7.37 -13.05 -11.19
CA ASP A 70 8.29 -13.16 -12.33
C ASP A 70 9.51 -14.05 -12.00
N TYR A 71 10.03 -13.93 -10.77
CA TYR A 71 11.16 -14.74 -10.31
C TYR A 71 10.85 -16.24 -10.24
N PHE A 72 9.63 -16.62 -9.86
CA PHE A 72 9.21 -18.02 -9.76
C PHE A 72 8.60 -18.58 -11.05
N GLU A 73 8.27 -17.73 -12.02
CA GLU A 73 7.83 -18.19 -13.36
C GLU A 73 9.02 -18.65 -14.23
N LYS A 74 10.24 -18.20 -13.91
CA LYS A 74 11.50 -18.58 -14.57
C LYS A 74 12.14 -19.84 -13.97
#